data_AF-G9M6J7-F1
#
_entry.id   AF-G9M6J7-F1
#
_cell.length_a   1.000
_cell.length_b   1.000
_cell.length_c   1.000
_cell.angle_alpha   90.00
_cell.angle_beta   90.00
_cell.angle_gamma   90.00
#
_symmetry.space_group_name_H-M   'P 1'
#
loop_
_entity.id
_entity.type
_entity.pdbx_description
1 polymer ?
#
loop_
_entity_poly.entity_id
_entity_poly.type
_entity_poly.pdbx_seq_one_letter_code
_entity_poly.pdbx_strand_id
1 'polypeptide(L)'
;TVTLKITGLTPGLHGFHLHQFGDTTNGCMSTGPHFNPKGLTHGAPSDEIRHAGDLGNLVANDEGVAEATIVDSQIPLSGENSVVGRAFVVHELE
;
A
#
# COMPACT_ATOMS: atom_id res chain seq x y z
N THR A 1 0.98 2.39 -12.47
CA THR A 1 2.17 1.57 -12.19
C THR A 1 2.93 2.15 -11.03
N VAL A 2 3.32 1.32 -10.07
CA VAL A 2 4.18 1.65 -8.94
C VAL A 2 5.45 0.82 -9.07
N THR A 3 6.61 1.46 -9.08
CA THR A 3 7.92 0.79 -9.09
C THR A 3 8.65 1.20 -7.83
N LEU A 4 9.14 0.22 -7.06
CA LEU A 4 9.75 0.47 -5.77
C LEU A 4 10.94 -0.45 -5.49
N LYS A 5 11.86 0.07 -4.68
CA LYS A 5 12.94 -0.66 -4.02
C LYS A 5 13.00 -0.19 -2.56
N ILE A 6 12.85 -1.12 -1.63
CA ILE A 6 12.87 -0.85 -0.19
C ILE A 6 13.95 -1.72 0.43
N THR A 7 14.72 -1.15 1.36
CA THR A 7 15.82 -1.83 2.06
C THR A 7 15.65 -1.70 3.57
N GLY A 8 16.17 -2.66 4.32
CA GLY A 8 16.12 -2.66 5.79
C GLY A 8 14.89 -3.35 6.36
N LEU A 9 14.20 -4.16 5.56
CA LEU A 9 13.11 -5.02 6.00
C LEU A 9 13.65 -6.32 6.60
N THR A 10 12.84 -7.00 7.40
CA THR A 10 13.07 -8.41 7.72
C THR A 10 12.80 -9.27 6.47
N PRO A 11 13.48 -10.41 6.26
CA PRO A 11 13.14 -11.29 5.15
C PRO A 11 11.70 -11.82 5.26
N GLY A 12 10.99 -11.89 4.13
CA GLY A 12 9.61 -12.41 4.06
C GLY A 12 8.58 -11.45 3.47
N LEU A 13 7.31 -11.69 3.80
CA LEU A 13 6.16 -10.93 3.30
C LEU A 13 5.92 -9.69 4.16
N HIS A 14 5.66 -8.57 3.51
CA HIS A 14 5.29 -7.30 4.13
C HIS A 14 4.09 -6.69 3.41
N GLY A 15 2.99 -6.44 4.13
CA GLY A 15 1.82 -5.76 3.57
C GLY A 15 2.18 -4.38 3.04
N PHE A 16 1.67 -4.02 1.86
CA PHE A 16 1.91 -2.74 1.22
C PHE A 16 0.60 -2.10 0.79
N HIS A 17 0.29 -0.97 1.42
CA HIS A 17 -1.01 -0.34 1.31
C HIS A 17 -0.90 1.16 1.07
N LEU A 18 -1.89 1.69 0.35
CA LEU A 18 -2.16 3.12 0.37
C LEU A 18 -3.16 3.41 1.49
N HIS A 19 -2.75 4.24 2.43
CA HIS A 19 -3.60 4.69 3.54
C HIS A 19 -4.40 5.94 3.18
N GLN A 20 -5.49 6.17 3.91
CA GLN A 20 -6.47 7.20 3.62
C GLN A 20 -5.87 8.61 3.66
N PHE A 21 -4.96 8.89 4.60
CA PHE A 21 -4.42 10.23 4.83
C PHE A 21 -2.91 10.27 4.59
N GLY A 22 -2.44 11.37 4.01
CA GLY A 22 -1.01 11.74 3.98
C GLY A 22 -0.56 12.47 5.25
N ASP A 23 -1.23 12.22 6.38
CA ASP A 23 -0.92 12.85 7.66
C ASP A 23 0.11 12.00 8.42
N THR A 24 1.26 12.59 8.73
CA THR A 24 2.36 11.97 9.47
C THR A 24 2.64 12.66 10.81
N THR A 25 1.72 13.50 11.31
CA THR A 25 1.89 14.27 12.55
C THR A 25 2.10 13.40 13.79
N ASN A 26 1.53 12.19 13.80
CA ASN A 26 1.77 11.14 14.81
C ASN A 26 2.36 9.88 14.17
N GLY A 27 3.33 10.06 13.27
CA GLY A 27 3.94 8.96 12.51
C GLY A 27 2.92 8.20 11.67
N CYS A 28 3.12 6.89 11.49
CA CYS A 28 2.26 6.05 10.65
C CYS A 28 0.81 5.97 11.16
N MET A 29 0.57 6.18 12.46
CA MET A 29 -0.77 6.11 13.04
C MET A 29 -1.72 7.16 12.46
N SER A 30 -1.21 8.36 12.14
CA SER A 30 -2.02 9.44 11.56
C SER A 30 -2.46 9.18 10.11
N THR A 31 -1.86 8.21 9.42
CA THR A 31 -2.22 7.88 8.04
C THR A 31 -3.62 7.26 7.93
N GLY A 32 -4.17 6.76 9.04
CA GLY A 32 -5.52 6.20 9.11
C GLY A 32 -5.60 4.78 8.55
N PRO A 33 -6.81 4.30 8.16
CA PRO A 33 -7.00 2.97 7.57
C PRO A 33 -6.57 2.94 6.09
N HIS A 34 -6.67 1.77 5.47
CA HIS A 34 -6.48 1.64 4.02
C HIS A 34 -7.46 2.56 3.26
N PHE A 35 -7.00 3.10 2.13
CA PHE A 35 -7.83 3.95 1.28
C PHE A 35 -9.01 3.14 0.70
N ASN A 36 -10.23 3.46 1.14
CA ASN A 36 -11.43 2.69 0.81
C ASN A 36 -12.61 3.61 0.44
N PRO A 37 -12.59 4.25 -0.73
CA PRO A 37 -13.64 5.18 -1.15
C PRO A 37 -14.98 4.48 -1.43
N LYS A 38 -14.96 3.17 -1.70
CA LYS A 38 -16.14 2.36 -2.04
C LYS A 38 -16.77 1.64 -0.84
N GLY A 39 -16.16 1.72 0.34
CA GLY A 39 -16.64 1.03 1.55
C GLY A 39 -16.65 -0.51 1.42
N LEU A 40 -15.73 -1.08 0.65
CA LEU A 40 -15.62 -2.53 0.44
C LEU A 40 -14.86 -3.21 1.60
N THR A 41 -14.87 -4.54 1.64
CA THR A 41 -14.00 -5.30 2.53
C THR A 41 -12.59 -5.40 1.96
N HIS A 42 -11.61 -5.67 2.82
CA HIS A 42 -10.22 -5.93 2.42
C HIS A 42 -10.12 -7.16 1.49
N GLY A 43 -9.16 -7.16 0.57
CA GLY A 43 -8.92 -8.27 -0.35
C GLY A 43 -7.55 -8.20 -1.03
N ALA A 44 -7.20 -9.25 -1.78
CA ALA A 44 -5.99 -9.29 -2.58
C ALA A 44 -6.11 -8.36 -3.80
N PRO A 45 -5.01 -7.85 -4.39
CA PRO A 45 -5.07 -6.93 -5.52
C PRO A 45 -5.82 -7.43 -6.76
N SER A 46 -5.89 -8.76 -6.92
CA SER A 46 -6.64 -9.44 -8.00
C SER A 46 -8.13 -9.56 -7.74
N ASP A 47 -8.59 -9.32 -6.51
CA ASP A 47 -9.97 -9.52 -6.13
C ASP A 47 -10.84 -8.36 -6.61
N GLU A 48 -12.09 -8.68 -7.00
CA GLU A 48 -13.10 -7.67 -7.33
C GLU A 48 -13.53 -6.88 -6.09
N ILE A 49 -13.57 -7.54 -4.93
CA ILE A 49 -13.91 -6.95 -3.64
C ILE A 49 -12.61 -6.74 -2.85
N ARG A 50 -12.15 -5.49 -2.83
CA ARG A 50 -10.99 -5.04 -2.06
C ARG A 50 -11.09 -3.55 -1.77
N HIS A 51 -10.30 -3.04 -0.84
CA HIS A 51 -10.08 -1.60 -0.76
C HIS A 51 -9.29 -1.10 -1.98
N ALA A 52 -9.46 0.17 -2.34
CA ALA A 52 -8.68 0.77 -3.42
C ALA A 52 -7.17 0.81 -3.07
N GLY A 53 -6.83 0.93 -1.79
CA GLY A 53 -5.46 0.95 -1.30
C GLY A 53 -4.81 -0.41 -1.07
N ASP A 54 -5.50 -1.52 -1.33
CA ASP A 54 -4.95 -2.87 -1.12
C ASP A 54 -4.04 -3.26 -2.30
N LEU A 55 -2.72 -3.15 -2.11
CA LEU A 55 -1.71 -3.45 -3.14
C LEU A 55 -0.96 -4.77 -2.90
N GLY A 56 -1.36 -5.53 -1.87
CA GLY A 56 -0.84 -6.85 -1.57
C GLY A 56 0.47 -6.79 -0.79
N ASN A 57 1.33 -7.78 -1.01
CA ASN A 57 2.57 -7.93 -0.26
C ASN A 57 3.81 -7.62 -1.12
N LEU A 58 4.81 -7.04 -0.47
CA LEU A 58 6.20 -7.05 -0.92
C LEU A 58 6.90 -8.30 -0.40
N VAL A 59 7.87 -8.80 -1.16
CA VAL A 59 8.72 -9.91 -0.74
C VAL A 59 10.13 -9.35 -0.53
N ALA A 60 10.55 -9.27 0.74
CA ALA A 60 11.91 -8.93 1.10
C ALA A 60 12.79 -10.18 1.07
N ASN A 61 13.93 -10.09 0.41
CA ASN A 61 14.92 -11.17 0.34
C ASN A 61 15.76 -11.27 1.64
N ASP A 62 16.73 -12.20 1.67
CA ASP A 62 17.57 -12.45 2.84
C ASP A 62 18.48 -11.26 3.22
N GLU A 63 18.72 -10.33 2.29
CA GLU A 63 19.41 -9.06 2.54
C GLU A 63 18.48 -7.93 3.01
N GLY A 64 17.19 -8.23 3.24
CA GLY A 64 16.19 -7.25 3.66
C GLY A 64 15.81 -6.25 2.57
N VAL A 65 15.92 -6.67 1.30
CA VAL A 65 15.60 -5.86 0.12
C VAL A 65 14.34 -6.38 -0.57
N ALA A 66 13.37 -5.50 -0.79
CA ALA A 66 12.18 -5.76 -1.59
C ALA A 66 12.18 -4.89 -2.85
N GLU A 67 12.09 -5.50 -4.02
CA GLU A 67 11.92 -4.83 -5.31
C GLU A 67 10.64 -5.31 -5.97
N ALA A 68 9.77 -4.38 -6.38
CA ALA A 68 8.50 -4.72 -6.98
C ALA A 68 8.07 -3.72 -8.06
N THR A 69 7.34 -4.24 -9.05
CA THR A 69 6.55 -3.43 -9.99
C THR A 69 5.12 -3.88 -9.90
N ILE A 70 4.24 -2.99 -9.44
CA ILE A 70 2.82 -3.24 -9.24
C ILE A 70 2.03 -2.45 -10.28
N VAL A 71 1.12 -3.12 -10.98
CA VAL A 71 0.19 -2.48 -11.92
C VAL A 71 -1.20 -2.52 -11.30
N ASP A 72 -1.71 -1.35 -10.92
CA ASP A 72 -3.02 -1.18 -10.29
C ASP A 72 -3.85 -0.15 -11.06
N SER A 73 -5.18 -0.32 -11.02
CA SER A 73 -6.17 0.53 -11.71
C SER A 73 -7.14 1.26 -10.76
N GLN A 74 -7.09 1.01 -9.45
CA GLN A 74 -7.97 1.61 -8.45
C GLN A 74 -7.44 2.97 -7.94
N ILE A 75 -6.13 3.22 -8.02
CA ILE A 75 -5.47 4.42 -7.50
C ILE A 75 -4.83 5.29 -8.60
N PRO A 76 -5.62 6.05 -9.39
CA PRO A 76 -5.09 6.95 -10.41
C PRO A 76 -4.27 8.11 -9.81
N LEU A 77 -3.58 8.88 -10.67
CA LEU A 77 -2.84 10.08 -10.27
C LEU A 77 -3.72 11.35 -10.14
N SER A 78 -4.98 11.27 -10.55
CA SER A 78 -5.94 12.39 -10.54
C SER A 78 -7.37 11.89 -10.36
N GLY A 79 -8.29 12.83 -10.12
CA GLY A 79 -9.69 12.52 -9.81
C GLY A 79 -9.92 12.15 -8.35
N GLU A 80 -11.13 11.72 -8.05
CA GLU A 80 -11.60 11.46 -6.67
C GLU A 80 -10.80 10.36 -5.95
N ASN A 81 -10.37 9.34 -6.69
CA ASN A 81 -9.57 8.24 -6.17
C ASN A 81 -8.06 8.48 -6.28
N SER A 82 -7.63 9.73 -6.43
CA SER A 82 -6.21 10.03 -6.61
C SER A 82 -5.36 9.53 -5.43
N VAL A 83 -4.21 8.97 -5.77
CA VAL A 83 -3.14 8.59 -4.83
C VAL A 83 -2.44 9.82 -4.23
N VAL A 84 -2.50 10.97 -4.90
CA VAL A 84 -1.77 12.18 -4.50
C VAL A 84 -2.33 12.71 -3.17
N GLY A 85 -1.42 13.02 -2.22
CA GLY A 85 -1.78 13.52 -0.89
C GLY A 85 -2.10 12.43 0.14
N ARG A 86 -1.85 11.16 -0.20
CA ARG A 86 -2.01 9.99 0.68
C ARG A 86 -0.65 9.36 1.01
N ALA A 87 -0.64 8.42 1.94
CA ALA A 87 0.58 7.75 2.39
C ALA A 87 0.65 6.30 1.92
N PHE A 88 1.79 5.90 1.37
CA PHE A 88 2.13 4.49 1.25
C PHE A 88 2.70 3.98 2.58
N VAL A 89 2.23 2.81 3.02
CA VAL A 89 2.63 2.17 4.28
C VAL A 89 3.11 0.75 3.97
N VAL A 90 4.26 0.40 4.54
CA VAL A 90 4.78 -0.98 4.58
C VAL A 90 4.57 -1.49 6.00
N HIS A 91 3.90 -2.63 6.14
CA HIS A 91 3.62 -3.26 7.42
C HIS A 91 4.73 -4.23 7.82
N GLU A 92 4.84 -4.50 9.11
CA GLU A 92 5.80 -5.48 9.66
C GLU A 92 5.52 -6.91 9.16
N LEU A 93 4.24 -7.25 8.94
CA LEU A 93 3.77 -8.54 8.44
C LEU A 93 2.70 -8.32 7.35
N GLU A 94 2.16 -9.42 6.82
CA GLU A 94 0.99 -9.46 5.92
C GLU A 94 -0.28 -8.90 6.57
#